data_AF-A0A966KPF5-F1
#
_entry.id   AF-A0A966KPF5-F1
#
_cell.length_a   1.000
_cell.length_b   1.000
_cell.length_c   1.000
_cell.angle_alpha   90.00
_cell.angle_beta   90.00
_cell.angle_gamma   90.00
#
_symmetry.space_group_name_H-M   'P 1'
#
loop_
_entity.id
_entity.type
_entity.pdbx_description
1 polymer ?
#
loop_
_entity_poly.entity_id
_entity_poly.type
_entity_poly.pdbx_seq_one_letter_code
_entity_poly.pdbx_strand_id
1 'polypeptide(L)'
;MRQLLPDPIDPVDPVALYGADERIDHADRPWLMVNMIASIDGAISVDDRSGGLGGPADRRVFRTLRELPDVILVGASTVRTEGYGPVRLDQDAMARRRARGQSDTPRLVIVSGSLGLDTAAAAPMTDVGARSRRWPR
;
A
#
# COMPACT_ATOMS: atom_id res chain seq x y z
N MET A 1 -9.83 8.25 15.35
CA MET A 1 -8.44 7.82 15.59
C MET A 1 -7.66 9.05 15.98
N ARG A 2 -6.60 8.90 16.77
CA ARG A 2 -5.79 10.02 17.26
C ARG A 2 -4.33 9.87 16.86
N GLN A 3 -3.69 10.97 16.51
CA GLN A 3 -2.24 11.06 16.42
C GLN A 3 -1.70 11.23 17.85
N LEU A 4 -0.59 10.55 18.16
CA LEU A 4 0.09 10.69 19.44
C LEU A 4 1.37 11.53 19.33
N LEU A 5 2.04 11.45 18.18
CA LEU A 5 3.32 12.09 17.89
C LEU A 5 3.32 12.58 16.43
N PRO A 6 4.14 13.59 16.07
CA PRO A 6 4.95 14.41 16.99
C PRO A 6 4.08 15.26 17.93
N ASP A 7 2.92 15.70 17.45
CA ASP A 7 1.92 16.44 18.24
C ASP A 7 0.62 15.62 18.37
N PRO A 8 -0.01 15.58 19.56
CA PRO A 8 -1.29 14.92 19.73
C PRO A 8 -2.42 15.61 18.95
N ILE A 9 -3.14 14.87 18.11
CA ILE A 9 -4.31 15.38 17.35
C ILE A 9 -5.46 14.37 17.48
N ASP A 10 -6.63 14.83 17.93
CA ASP A 10 -7.84 14.00 18.03
C ASP A 10 -9.10 14.84 17.69
N PRO A 11 -9.86 14.48 16.65
CA PRO A 11 -9.63 13.38 15.70
C PRO A 11 -8.57 13.73 14.66
N VAL A 12 -7.79 12.73 14.23
CA VAL A 12 -6.93 12.85 13.05
C VAL A 12 -7.55 12.14 11.84
N ASP A 13 -7.50 12.78 10.68
CA ASP A 13 -7.80 12.15 9.40
C ASP A 13 -6.51 11.61 8.75
N PRO A 14 -6.36 10.29 8.59
CA PRO A 14 -5.13 9.71 8.04
C PRO A 14 -4.90 10.12 6.59
N VAL A 15 -5.96 10.35 5.80
CA VAL A 15 -5.83 10.78 4.39
C VAL A 15 -5.14 12.14 4.31
N ALA A 16 -5.60 13.11 5.10
CA ALA A 16 -4.93 14.41 5.21
C ALA A 16 -3.50 14.28 5.76
N LEU A 17 -3.32 13.51 6.84
CA LEU A 17 -2.03 13.36 7.50
C LEU A 17 -0.96 12.77 6.58
N TYR A 18 -1.19 11.58 6.03
CA TYR A 18 -0.22 10.92 5.16
C TYR A 18 -0.15 11.55 3.75
N GLY A 19 -1.20 12.26 3.34
CA GLY A 19 -1.22 13.02 2.09
C GLY A 19 -0.34 14.26 2.12
N ALA A 20 -0.21 14.90 3.29
CA ALA A 20 0.63 16.08 3.51
C ALA A 20 2.09 15.76 3.84
N ASP A 21 2.41 14.49 4.09
CA ASP A 21 3.75 14.03 4.45
C ASP A 21 4.78 14.38 3.35
N GLU A 22 5.83 15.12 3.74
CA GLU A 22 6.87 15.59 2.83
C GLU A 22 7.78 14.42 2.46
N ARG A 23 7.85 14.10 1.17
CA ARG A 23 8.70 13.04 0.63
C ARG A 23 9.77 13.68 -0.24
N ILE A 24 10.99 13.82 0.30
CA ILE A 24 12.10 14.52 -0.34
C ILE A 24 12.52 13.78 -1.61
N ASP A 25 12.22 14.33 -2.79
CA ASP A 25 12.54 13.65 -4.05
C ASP A 25 14.04 13.30 -4.15
N HIS A 26 14.32 12.04 -4.48
CA HIS A 26 15.68 11.53 -4.67
C HIS A 26 15.83 11.16 -6.14
N ALA A 27 16.72 11.86 -6.85
CA ALA A 27 16.88 11.68 -8.30
C ALA A 27 17.39 10.27 -8.71
N ASP A 28 18.04 9.57 -7.78
CA ASP A 28 18.74 8.30 -7.99
C ASP A 28 17.99 7.07 -7.44
N ARG A 29 17.06 7.24 -6.48
CA ARG A 29 16.29 6.14 -5.89
C ARG A 29 14.81 6.49 -5.61
N PRO A 30 13.88 5.52 -5.65
CA PRO A 30 12.51 5.76 -5.22
C PRO A 30 12.42 5.86 -3.69
N TRP A 31 11.35 6.47 -3.20
CA TRP A 31 10.96 6.32 -1.80
C TRP A 31 10.37 4.94 -1.53
N LEU A 32 10.69 4.40 -0.37
CA LEU A 32 10.09 3.17 0.14
C LEU A 32 9.35 3.47 1.44
N MET A 33 8.07 3.10 1.48
CA MET A 33 7.27 3.08 2.69
C MET A 33 6.91 1.63 3.02
N VAL A 34 7.01 1.28 4.29
CA VAL A 34 6.63 -0.04 4.80
C VAL A 34 5.47 0.14 5.77
N ASN A 35 4.38 -0.56 5.52
CA ASN A 35 3.24 -0.65 6.44
C ASN A 35 3.18 -2.07 6.99
N MET A 36 3.27 -2.21 8.31
CA MET A 36 3.31 -3.49 9.03
C MET A 36 2.48 -3.40 10.30
N ILE A 37 1.97 -4.55 10.74
CA ILE A 37 1.36 -4.73 12.04
C ILE A 37 2.12 -5.83 12.80
N ALA A 38 2.31 -5.62 14.10
CA ALA A 38 2.86 -6.61 15.00
C ALA A 38 2.13 -6.51 16.34
N SER A 39 2.05 -7.64 17.03
CA SER A 39 1.66 -7.73 18.44
C SER A 39 2.80 -7.25 19.35
N ILE A 40 2.51 -7.12 20.65
CA ILE A 40 3.45 -6.58 21.65
C ILE A 40 4.71 -7.44 21.83
N ASP A 41 4.61 -8.74 21.60
CA ASP A 41 5.72 -9.70 21.65
C ASP A 41 6.37 -9.92 20.26
N GLY A 42 5.93 -9.18 19.25
CA GLY A 42 6.53 -9.18 17.91
C GLY A 42 5.93 -10.18 16.93
N ALA A 43 4.88 -10.93 17.30
CA ALA A 43 4.19 -11.79 16.34
C ALA A 43 3.47 -10.95 15.26
N ILE A 44 3.57 -11.37 14.00
CA ILE A 44 3.03 -10.67 12.82
C ILE A 44 1.73 -11.28 12.27
N SER A 45 1.26 -12.37 12.88
CA SER A 45 0.04 -13.06 12.47
C SER A 45 -0.66 -13.75 13.66
N VAL A 46 -1.96 -13.98 13.49
CA VAL A 46 -2.79 -14.89 14.29
C VAL A 46 -3.47 -15.82 13.29
N ASP A 47 -3.41 -17.13 13.52
CA ASP A 47 -3.91 -18.15 12.58
C ASP A 47 -3.38 -17.94 11.15
N ASP A 48 -2.05 -17.74 11.02
CA ASP A 48 -1.31 -17.47 9.79
C ASP A 48 -1.68 -16.18 9.03
N ARG A 49 -2.55 -15.33 9.58
CA ARG A 49 -2.97 -14.06 8.95
C ARG A 49 -2.73 -12.85 9.84
N SER A 50 -2.35 -11.75 9.21
CA SER A 50 -2.18 -10.45 9.88
C SER A 50 -3.50 -9.81 10.32
N GLY A 51 -4.61 -10.14 9.62
CA GLY A 51 -5.91 -9.51 9.86
C GLY A 51 -6.49 -9.70 11.26
N GLY A 52 -6.06 -10.73 12.01
CA GLY A 52 -6.44 -10.96 13.40
C GLY A 52 -5.77 -10.02 14.41
N LEU A 53 -4.67 -9.37 14.02
CA LEU A 53 -3.98 -8.37 14.85
C LEU A 53 -4.61 -6.98 14.73
N GLY A 54 -5.27 -6.70 13.60
CA GLY A 54 -5.73 -5.36 13.23
C GLY A 54 -7.18 -5.05 13.60
N GLY A 55 -7.43 -3.81 14.03
CA GLY A 55 -8.77 -3.27 14.28
C GLY A 55 -9.30 -2.34 13.19
N PRO A 56 -10.44 -1.66 13.41
CA PRO A 56 -10.99 -0.69 12.46
C PRO A 56 -10.05 0.48 12.13
N ALA A 57 -9.26 0.94 13.11
CA ALA A 57 -8.28 2.00 12.92
C ALA A 57 -7.12 1.56 11.99
N ASP A 58 -6.57 0.36 12.23
CA ASP A 58 -5.55 -0.24 11.38
C ASP A 58 -6.04 -0.37 9.92
N ARG A 59 -7.25 -0.91 9.73
CA ARG A 59 -7.86 -1.02 8.39
C ARG A 59 -8.05 0.33 7.70
N ARG A 60 -8.33 1.40 8.47
CA ARG A 60 -8.44 2.76 7.91
C ARG A 60 -7.08 3.25 7.43
N VAL A 61 -6.03 3.12 8.24
CA VAL A 61 -4.65 3.47 7.85
C VAL A 61 -4.19 2.63 6.66
N PHE A 62 -4.40 1.32 6.69
CA PHE A 62 -4.05 0.41 5.60
C PHE A 62 -4.67 0.83 4.26
N ARG A 63 -5.97 1.22 4.25
CA ARG A 63 -6.62 1.72 3.04
C ARG A 63 -6.04 3.06 2.58
N THR A 64 -5.85 4.00 3.50
CA THR A 64 -5.23 5.30 3.20
C THR A 64 -3.86 5.12 2.57
N LEU A 65 -2.97 4.33 3.18
CA LEU A 65 -1.61 4.15 2.67
C LEU A 65 -1.57 3.51 1.27
N ARG A 66 -2.57 2.72 0.89
CA ARG A 66 -2.66 2.13 -0.47
C ARG A 66 -3.06 3.15 -1.54
N GLU A 67 -3.56 4.32 -1.17
CA GLU A 67 -3.91 5.37 -2.14
C GLU A 67 -2.70 6.24 -2.53
N LEU A 68 -1.59 6.16 -1.79
CA LEU A 68 -0.45 7.06 -1.93
C LEU A 68 0.61 6.62 -2.95
N PRO A 69 1.08 5.35 -2.96
CA PRO A 69 2.24 4.99 -3.76
C PRO A 69 1.91 4.87 -5.25
N ASP A 70 2.91 4.99 -6.11
CA ASP A 70 2.77 4.64 -7.53
C ASP A 70 2.74 3.12 -7.71
N VAL A 71 3.46 2.40 -6.84
CA VAL A 71 3.65 0.95 -6.88
C VAL A 71 3.47 0.35 -5.49
N ILE A 72 2.69 -0.72 -5.37
CA ILE A 72 2.59 -1.55 -4.17
C ILE A 72 3.38 -2.82 -4.41
N LEU A 73 4.41 -3.03 -3.59
CA LEU A 73 5.21 -4.25 -3.59
C LEU A 73 4.64 -5.24 -2.57
N VAL A 74 4.48 -6.50 -2.96
CA VAL A 74 4.01 -7.56 -2.06
C VAL A 74 4.75 -8.88 -2.35
N GLY A 75 5.07 -9.62 -1.30
CA GLY A 75 5.64 -10.96 -1.44
C GLY A 75 4.59 -11.98 -1.91
N ALA A 76 4.98 -12.91 -2.78
CA ALA A 76 4.10 -13.94 -3.31
C ALA A 76 3.43 -14.80 -2.22
N SER A 77 4.13 -15.08 -1.12
CA SER A 77 3.57 -15.82 0.01
C SER A 77 2.39 -15.06 0.64
N THR A 78 2.58 -13.77 0.90
CA THR A 78 1.53 -12.90 1.45
C THR A 78 0.32 -12.82 0.52
N VAL A 79 0.53 -12.73 -0.80
CA VAL A 79 -0.58 -12.72 -1.77
C VAL A 79 -1.46 -13.96 -1.62
N ARG A 80 -0.85 -15.14 -1.50
CA ARG A 80 -1.59 -16.41 -1.36
C ARG A 80 -2.28 -16.53 0.00
N THR A 81 -1.57 -16.21 1.09
CA THR A 81 -2.09 -16.37 2.46
C THR A 81 -3.23 -15.39 2.76
N GLU A 82 -3.09 -14.14 2.31
CA GLU A 82 -4.02 -13.05 2.59
C GLU A 82 -5.06 -12.83 1.48
N GLY A 83 -4.95 -13.54 0.35
CA GLY A 83 -5.90 -13.44 -0.76
C GLY A 83 -5.88 -12.07 -1.46
N TYR A 84 -4.71 -11.46 -1.61
CA TYR A 84 -4.61 -10.13 -2.23
C TYR A 84 -5.00 -10.18 -3.70
N GLY A 85 -5.95 -9.31 -4.08
CA GLY A 85 -6.36 -9.09 -5.46
C GLY A 85 -5.99 -7.68 -5.96
N PRO A 86 -6.55 -7.29 -7.13
CA PRO A 86 -6.38 -5.95 -7.67
C PRO A 86 -6.73 -4.87 -6.66
N VAL A 87 -5.93 -3.80 -6.63
CA VAL A 87 -6.16 -2.67 -5.72
C VAL A 87 -7.44 -1.96 -6.16
N ARG A 88 -8.42 -1.86 -5.26
CA ARG A 88 -9.67 -1.12 -5.46
C ARG A 88 -9.63 0.14 -4.62
N LEU A 89 -9.81 1.29 -5.27
CA LEU A 89 -9.93 2.61 -4.64
C LEU A 89 -11.31 3.20 -4.96
N ASP A 90 -11.81 4.04 -4.07
CA ASP A 90 -13.03 4.82 -4.33
C ASP A 90 -12.74 6.02 -5.26
N GLN A 91 -13.79 6.70 -5.71
CA GLN A 91 -13.68 7.83 -6.64
C GLN A 91 -12.88 8.99 -6.05
N ASP A 92 -13.01 9.24 -4.74
CA ASP A 92 -12.30 10.34 -4.08
C ASP A 92 -10.80 10.04 -4.00
N ALA A 93 -10.41 8.81 -3.69
CA ALA A 93 -9.02 8.36 -3.71
C ALA A 93 -8.42 8.43 -5.12
N MET A 94 -9.17 8.03 -6.14
CA MET A 94 -8.76 8.18 -7.55
C MET A 94 -8.57 9.67 -7.91
N ALA A 95 -9.49 10.54 -7.51
CA ALA A 95 -9.37 11.98 -7.75
C ALA A 95 -8.14 12.58 -7.06
N ARG A 96 -7.87 12.21 -5.81
CA ARG A 96 -6.66 12.61 -5.09
C ARG A 96 -5.38 12.14 -5.79
N ARG A 97 -5.36 10.91 -6.32
CA ARG A 97 -4.23 10.38 -7.10
C ARG A 97 -4.00 11.16 -8.39
N ARG A 98 -5.07 11.44 -9.15
CA ARG A 98 -5.00 12.26 -10.38
C ARG A 98 -4.49 13.67 -10.10
N ALA A 99 -4.93 14.29 -9.00
CA ALA A 99 -4.44 15.61 -8.57
C ALA A 99 -2.92 15.62 -8.30
N ARG A 100 -2.33 14.48 -7.94
CA ARG A 100 -0.88 14.28 -7.80
C ARG A 100 -0.19 13.80 -9.09
N GLY A 101 -0.91 13.73 -10.21
CA GLY A 101 -0.37 13.24 -11.49
C GLY A 101 -0.14 11.73 -11.57
N GLN A 102 -0.78 10.95 -10.68
CA GLN A 102 -0.68 9.49 -10.62
C GLN A 102 -1.81 8.81 -11.41
N SER A 103 -1.65 7.51 -11.69
CA SER A 103 -2.73 6.65 -12.21
C SER A 103 -3.85 6.46 -11.18
N ASP A 104 -5.06 6.15 -11.65
CA ASP A 104 -6.24 5.92 -10.80
C ASP A 104 -6.02 4.89 -9.71
N THR A 105 -5.31 3.81 -10.03
CA THR A 105 -4.91 2.78 -9.07
C THR A 105 -3.39 2.59 -9.11
N PRO A 106 -2.76 2.28 -7.96
CA PRO A 106 -1.35 1.91 -7.95
C PRO A 106 -1.11 0.59 -8.69
N ARG A 107 0.09 0.44 -9.24
CA ARG A 107 0.52 -0.83 -9.83
C ARG A 107 0.85 -1.83 -8.73
N LEU A 108 0.30 -3.04 -8.80
CA LEU A 108 0.68 -4.12 -7.89
C LEU A 108 1.86 -4.90 -8.49
N VAL A 109 2.94 -5.05 -7.72
CA VAL A 109 4.12 -5.85 -8.10
C VAL A 109 4.29 -6.99 -7.10
N ILE A 110 4.30 -8.21 -7.61
CA ILE A 110 4.47 -9.42 -6.82
C ILE A 110 5.91 -9.89 -6.93
N VAL A 111 6.60 -10.00 -5.79
CA VAL A 111 7.96 -10.52 -5.72
C VAL A 111 7.95 -11.98 -5.33
N SER A 112 8.65 -12.81 -6.10
CA SER A 112 8.75 -14.25 -5.86
C SER A 112 10.14 -14.74 -6.23
N GLY A 113 10.79 -15.49 -5.32
CA GLY A 113 12.03 -16.20 -5.62
C GLY A 113 11.81 -17.56 -6.29
N SER A 114 10.63 -18.17 -6.10
CA SER A 114 10.31 -19.52 -6.61
C SER A 114 9.34 -19.54 -7.79
N LEU A 115 8.73 -18.40 -8.11
CA LEU A 115 7.65 -18.27 -9.11
C LEU A 115 6.43 -19.17 -8.84
N GLY A 116 6.23 -19.64 -7.60
CA GLY A 116 5.02 -20.36 -7.18
C GLY A 116 3.78 -19.45 -7.11
N LEU A 117 3.33 -18.99 -8.27
CA LEU A 117 2.20 -18.08 -8.47
C LEU A 117 1.06 -18.81 -9.15
N ASP A 118 -0.16 -18.65 -8.64
CA ASP A 118 -1.37 -19.11 -9.33
C ASP A 118 -1.84 -18.00 -10.28
N THR A 119 -1.47 -18.15 -11.56
CA THR A 119 -1.82 -17.20 -12.61
C THR A 119 -3.25 -17.38 -13.13
N ALA A 120 -3.92 -18.48 -12.77
CA ALA A 120 -5.31 -18.74 -13.15
C ALA A 120 -6.31 -18.13 -12.15
N ALA A 121 -5.93 -18.01 -10.87
CA ALA A 121 -6.75 -17.37 -9.85
C ALA A 121 -6.74 -15.84 -9.86
N ALA A 122 -5.73 -15.21 -10.47
CA ALA A 122 -5.65 -13.77 -10.61
C ALA A 122 -6.54 -13.29 -11.77
N ALA A 123 -7.53 -12.43 -11.49
CA ALA A 123 -8.20 -11.68 -12.56
C ALA A 123 -7.13 -10.99 -13.44
N PRO A 124 -7.29 -10.97 -14.78
CA PRO A 124 -6.27 -10.48 -15.67
C PRO A 124 -5.87 -9.06 -15.27
N MET A 125 -4.64 -8.92 -14.77
CA MET A 125 -4.07 -7.64 -14.41
C MET A 125 -3.60 -6.98 -15.71
N THR A 126 -4.51 -6.30 -16.39
CA THR A 126 -4.21 -5.61 -17.64
C THR A 126 -3.12 -4.58 -17.41
N ASP A 127 -2.13 -4.53 -18.31
CA ASP A 127 -1.11 -3.49 -18.32
C ASP A 127 -1.79 -2.13 -18.47
N VAL A 128 -1.93 -1.42 -17.35
CA VAL A 128 -2.32 -0.01 -17.37
C VAL A 128 -1.06 0.73 -17.82
N GLY A 129 -1.02 1.00 -19.13
CA GLY A 129 0.13 1.49 -19.88
C GLY A 129 1.06 2.34 -19.03
N ALA A 130 2.24 1.80 -18.75
CA ALA A 130 3.29 2.55 -18.07
C ALA A 130 3.62 3.77 -18.94
N ARG A 131 3.31 4.99 -18.48
CA ARG A 131 4.08 6.13 -18.96
C ARG A 131 5.50 5.87 -18.50
N SER A 132 6.37 5.50 -19.43
CA SER A 132 7.76 5.18 -19.16
C SER A 132 8.48 6.43 -18.62
N ARG A 133 8.46 6.64 -17.31
CA ARG A 133 9.56 7.38 -16.68
C ARG A 133 10.74 6.41 -16.70
N ARG A 134 11.65 6.58 -17.66
CA ARG A 134 12.93 5.86 -17.66
C ARG A 134 13.62 6.22 -16.36
N TRP A 135 13.88 5.22 -15.52
CA TRP A 135 14.79 5.39 -14.40
C TRP A 135 16.19 5.61 -14.98
N PRO A 136 16.92 6.67 -14.61
CA PRO A 136 18.31 6.80 -15.02
C PRO A 136 19.09 5.58 -14.51
N ARG A 137 19.93 5.01 -15.38
CA ARG A 137 20.79 3.86 -15.05
C ARG A 137 21.92 4.27 -14.12
#